data_AF-U6MZW5-F1
#
_entry.id   AF-U6MZW5-F1
#
_cell.length_a   1.000
_cell.length_b   1.000
_cell.length_c   1.000
_cell.angle_alpha   90.00
_cell.angle_beta   90.00
_cell.angle_gamma   90.00
#
_symmetry.space_group_name_H-M   'P 1'
#
loop_
_entity.id
_entity.type
_entity.pdbx_description
1 polymer ?
#
loop_
_entity_poly.entity_id
_entity_poly.type
_entity_poly.pdbx_seq_one_letter_code
_entity_poly.pdbx_strand_id
1 'polypeptide(L)'
;IHRGCVVKNVQLYFIHHASIFPQPYPEFYGIDAIRMLVTFAKGALELLCHERIIPQLIVTNDWPTSLIPAYAKNGFFGSTFENSTFFHIIHNLDPNYEGK
;
A
#
# COMPACT_ATOMS: atom_id res chain seq x y z
N ILE A 1 4.15 2.21 -13.77
CA ILE A 1 4.98 1.68 -12.65
C ILE A 1 6.44 1.91 -13.02
N HIS A 2 7.26 2.39 -12.09
CA HIS A 2 8.70 2.50 -12.25
C HIS A 2 9.42 1.57 -11.27
N ARG A 3 10.62 1.08 -11.60
CA ARG A 3 11.40 0.14 -10.79
C ARG A 3 12.72 0.77 -10.38
N GLY A 4 13.14 0.58 -9.13
CA GLY A 4 14.43 1.05 -8.63
C GLY A 4 15.11 0.04 -7.71
N CYS A 5 16.39 0.26 -7.39
CA CYS A 5 17.15 -0.57 -6.46
C CYS A 5 18.15 0.35 -5.73
N VAL A 6 17.96 0.54 -4.42
CA VAL A 6 18.81 1.42 -3.60
C VAL A 6 19.70 0.62 -2.65
N VAL A 7 19.26 -0.58 -2.28
CA VAL A 7 20.00 -1.53 -1.42
C VAL A 7 20.10 -2.85 -2.16
N LYS A 8 21.25 -3.52 -2.06
CA LYS A 8 21.49 -4.81 -2.72
C LYS A 8 20.37 -5.79 -2.38
N ASN A 9 19.77 -6.39 -3.42
CA ASN A 9 18.65 -7.34 -3.34
C ASN A 9 17.32 -6.74 -2.85
N VAL A 10 17.17 -5.42 -2.83
CA VAL A 10 15.89 -4.75 -2.53
C VAL A 10 15.35 -4.10 -3.79
N GLN A 11 14.34 -4.73 -4.37
CA GLN A 11 13.62 -4.19 -5.53
C GLN A 11 12.54 -3.22 -5.05
N LEU A 12 12.60 -1.99 -5.54
CA LEU A 12 11.58 -0.97 -5.31
C LEU A 12 10.64 -0.90 -6.52
N TYR A 13 9.36 -0.69 -6.24
CA TYR A 13 8.32 -0.40 -7.23
C TYR A 13 7.63 0.90 -6.87
N PHE A 14 7.52 1.80 -7.84
CA PHE A 14 6.85 3.08 -7.71
C PHE A 14 5.57 3.08 -8.54
N ILE A 15 4.44 3.25 -7.87
CA ILE A 15 3.12 3.34 -8.49
C ILE A 15 2.84 4.82 -8.74
N HIS A 16 2.55 5.17 -9.99
CA HIS A 16 2.27 6.55 -10.40
C HIS A 16 0.82 6.68 -10.84
N HIS A 17 0.16 7.73 -10.37
CA HIS A 17 -1.15 8.12 -10.84
C HIS A 17 -1.35 9.62 -10.57
N ALA A 18 -0.94 10.49 -11.48
CA ALA A 18 -0.82 11.93 -11.19
C ALA A 18 -2.11 12.60 -10.65
N SER A 19 -3.29 12.13 -11.06
CA SER A 19 -4.56 12.67 -10.54
C SER A 19 -4.97 12.14 -9.15
N ILE A 20 -4.31 11.09 -8.63
CA ILE A 20 -4.60 10.46 -7.34
C ILE A 20 -3.42 10.61 -6.37
N PHE A 21 -2.19 10.62 -6.88
CA PHE A 21 -0.95 10.87 -6.16
C PHE A 21 -0.24 12.09 -6.80
N PRO A 22 -0.83 13.30 -6.73
CA PRO A 22 -0.25 14.48 -7.38
C PRO A 22 1.07 14.91 -6.73
N GLN A 23 1.22 14.67 -5.43
CA GLN A 23 2.39 14.97 -4.63
C GLN A 23 2.42 14.04 -3.40
N PRO A 24 3.57 13.91 -2.69
CA PRO A 24 3.60 13.29 -1.38
C PRO A 24 2.66 14.02 -0.40
N TYR A 25 1.91 13.25 0.39
CA TYR A 25 0.99 13.77 1.43
C TYR A 25 0.06 14.90 0.93
N PRO A 26 -0.79 14.63 -0.10
CA PRO A 26 -1.74 15.63 -0.56
C PRO A 26 -2.79 15.91 0.52
N GLU A 27 -3.23 17.17 0.62
CA GLU A 27 -4.30 17.59 1.52
C GLU A 27 -5.67 17.16 0.98
N PHE A 28 -5.96 15.86 1.08
CA PHE A 28 -7.25 15.31 0.68
C PHE A 28 -8.14 15.04 1.89
N TYR A 29 -9.44 15.26 1.69
CA TYR A 29 -10.47 15.05 2.70
C TYR A 29 -11.62 14.23 2.11
N GLY A 30 -12.35 13.55 2.99
CA GLY A 30 -13.54 12.79 2.61
C GLY A 30 -13.29 11.79 1.46
N ILE A 31 -14.05 11.92 0.38
CA ILE A 31 -14.03 10.95 -0.73
C ILE A 31 -12.69 10.88 -1.45
N ASP A 32 -11.95 12.00 -1.54
CA ASP A 32 -10.67 12.02 -2.25
C ASP A 32 -9.57 11.33 -1.44
N ALA A 33 -9.61 11.45 -0.11
CA ALA A 33 -8.71 10.70 0.77
C ALA A 33 -8.99 9.19 0.65
N ILE A 34 -10.25 8.78 0.66
CA ILE A 34 -10.63 7.37 0.46
C ILE A 34 -10.21 6.89 -0.93
N ARG A 35 -10.41 7.70 -1.98
CA ARG A 35 -9.98 7.35 -3.35
C ARG A 35 -8.48 7.12 -3.43
N MET A 36 -7.68 7.94 -2.74
CA MET A 36 -6.24 7.77 -2.65
C MET A 36 -5.88 6.44 -1.94
N LEU A 37 -6.43 6.19 -0.75
CA LEU A 37 -6.15 4.99 0.04
C LEU A 37 -6.56 3.70 -0.68
N VAL A 38 -7.74 3.69 -1.29
CA VAL A 38 -8.26 2.54 -2.06
C VAL A 38 -7.39 2.28 -3.30
N THR A 39 -7.02 3.33 -4.02
CA THR A 39 -6.14 3.20 -5.20
C THR A 39 -4.78 2.67 -4.81
N PHE A 40 -4.19 3.18 -3.72
CA PHE A 40 -2.91 2.71 -3.23
C PHE A 40 -2.99 1.24 -2.84
N ALA A 41 -4.02 0.87 -2.08
CA ALA A 41 -4.19 -0.49 -1.58
C ALA A 41 -4.37 -1.52 -2.70
N LYS A 42 -5.29 -1.25 -3.62
CA LYS A 42 -5.55 -2.15 -4.75
C LYS A 42 -4.39 -2.16 -5.74
N GLY A 43 -3.77 -1.01 -6.01
CA GLY A 43 -2.64 -0.90 -6.92
C GLY A 43 -1.43 -1.69 -6.43
N ALA A 44 -1.14 -1.68 -5.13
CA ALA A 44 -0.07 -2.46 -4.55
C ALA A 44 -0.30 -3.97 -4.68
N LEU A 45 -1.52 -4.45 -4.42
CA LEU A 45 -1.87 -5.86 -4.56
C LEU A 45 -1.90 -6.31 -6.03
N GLU A 46 -2.43 -5.48 -6.92
CA GLU A 46 -2.43 -5.74 -8.37
C GLU A 46 -1.00 -5.84 -8.92
N LEU A 47 -0.09 -4.98 -8.45
CA LEU A 47 1.33 -5.07 -8.79
C LEU A 47 1.92 -6.42 -8.40
N LEU A 48 1.63 -6.93 -7.20
CA LEU A 48 2.09 -8.25 -6.76
C LEU A 48 1.57 -9.38 -7.68
N CYS A 49 0.30 -9.32 -8.07
CA CYS A 49 -0.29 -10.23 -9.04
C CYS A 49 0.42 -10.15 -10.42
N HIS A 50 0.62 -8.94 -10.93
CA HIS A 50 1.26 -8.69 -12.22
C HIS A 50 2.69 -9.22 -12.27
N GLU A 51 3.47 -8.99 -11.21
CA GLU A 51 4.85 -9.48 -11.09
C GLU A 51 4.92 -10.97 -10.71
N ARG A 52 3.77 -11.60 -10.40
CA ARG A 52 3.68 -12.98 -9.91
C ARG A 52 4.50 -13.20 -8.63
N ILE A 53 4.53 -12.19 -7.78
CA ILE A 53 5.20 -12.22 -6.48
C ILE A 53 4.10 -12.25 -5.43
N ILE A 54 3.84 -13.43 -4.85
CA ILE A 54 2.85 -13.58 -3.77
C ILE A 54 3.61 -13.86 -2.47
N PRO A 55 3.89 -12.84 -1.64
CA PRO A 55 4.69 -13.01 -0.44
C PRO A 55 3.93 -13.77 0.65
N GLN A 56 4.64 -14.58 1.43
CA GLN A 56 4.11 -15.14 2.67
C GLN A 56 3.97 -14.09 3.77
N LEU A 57 4.75 -13.00 3.71
CA LEU A 57 4.71 -11.89 4.64
C LEU A 57 4.61 -10.57 3.86
N ILE A 58 3.61 -9.77 4.19
CA ILE A 58 3.44 -8.41 3.68
C ILE A 58 3.45 -7.46 4.86
N VAL A 59 4.42 -6.54 4.86
CA VAL A 59 4.49 -5.48 5.87
C VAL A 59 3.87 -4.22 5.29
N THR A 60 2.92 -3.66 6.02
CA THR A 60 2.25 -2.41 5.68
C THR A 60 2.68 -1.36 6.69
N ASN A 61 3.00 -0.16 6.22
CA ASN A 61 3.57 0.90 7.03
C ASN A 61 2.63 2.10 7.05
N ASP A 62 2.13 2.41 8.23
CA ASP A 62 1.35 3.60 8.52
C ASP A 62 0.03 3.73 7.74
N TRP A 63 -0.72 4.78 8.06
CA TRP A 63 -2.08 5.03 7.60
C TRP A 63 -2.29 4.95 6.06
N PRO A 64 -1.35 5.34 5.17
CA PRO A 64 -1.60 5.27 3.72
C PRO A 64 -1.78 3.82 3.21
N THR A 65 -1.27 2.84 3.97
CA THR A 65 -1.27 1.42 3.60
C THR A 65 -2.35 0.61 4.32
N SER A 66 -3.12 1.25 5.20
CA SER A 66 -4.06 0.60 6.14
C SER A 66 -5.13 -0.28 5.47
N LEU A 67 -5.56 0.04 4.24
CA LEU A 67 -6.59 -0.73 3.52
C LEU A 67 -6.03 -1.95 2.77
N ILE A 68 -4.71 -2.11 2.65
CA ILE A 68 -4.10 -3.24 1.91
C ILE A 68 -4.56 -4.60 2.46
N PRO A 69 -4.46 -4.89 3.78
CA PRO A 69 -4.85 -6.19 4.31
C PRO A 69 -6.35 -6.45 4.11
N ALA A 70 -7.18 -5.41 4.23
CA ALA A 70 -8.62 -5.52 4.04
C ALA A 70 -8.99 -5.94 2.62
N TYR A 71 -8.39 -5.34 1.59
CA TYR A 71 -8.61 -5.75 0.20
C TYR A 71 -8.05 -7.14 -0.10
N ALA A 72 -6.91 -7.51 0.51
CA ALA A 72 -6.30 -8.82 0.31
C ALA A 72 -7.14 -9.96 0.92
N LYS A 73 -7.80 -9.72 2.06
CA LYS A 73 -8.46 -10.78 2.85
C LYS A 73 -9.98 -10.86 2.69
N ASN A 74 -10.63 -9.83 2.16
CA ASN A 74 -12.10 -9.80 2.01
C ASN A 74 -12.58 -10.09 0.58
N GLY A 75 -11.95 -11.05 -0.09
CA GLY A 75 -12.44 -11.63 -1.35
C GLY A 75 -12.19 -10.81 -2.63
N PHE A 76 -11.64 -9.59 -2.55
CA PHE A 76 -11.40 -8.77 -3.74
C PHE A 76 -10.42 -9.42 -4.73
N PHE A 77 -9.40 -10.11 -4.22
CA PHE A 77 -8.39 -10.82 -5.02
C PHE A 77 -8.58 -12.36 -4.98
N GLY A 78 -9.79 -12.84 -4.66
CA GLY A 78 -10.04 -14.27 -4.47
C GLY A 78 -9.16 -14.87 -3.38
N SER A 79 -8.60 -16.06 -3.64
CA SER A 79 -7.70 -16.76 -2.71
C SER A 79 -6.21 -16.39 -2.87
N THR A 80 -5.88 -15.44 -3.76
CA THR A 80 -4.48 -15.10 -4.11
C THR A 80 -3.60 -14.80 -2.89
N PHE A 81 -4.15 -14.09 -1.90
CA PHE A 81 -3.43 -13.68 -0.68
C PHE A 81 -3.88 -14.45 0.57
N GLU A 82 -4.58 -15.58 0.42
CA GLU A 82 -5.11 -16.35 1.55
C GLU A 82 -4.00 -16.80 2.51
N ASN A 83 -2.86 -17.21 1.95
CA ASN A 83 -1.68 -17.65 2.71
C ASN A 83 -0.70 -16.53 3.09
N SER A 84 -0.97 -15.27 2.72
CA SER A 84 -0.14 -14.13 3.10
C SER A 84 -0.46 -13.67 4.53
N THR A 85 0.56 -13.46 5.35
CA THR A 85 0.46 -12.85 6.68
C THR A 85 0.73 -11.36 6.57
N PHE A 86 -0.08 -10.54 7.26
CA PHE A 86 0.07 -9.09 7.26
C PHE A 86 0.56 -8.59 8.61
N PHE A 87 1.63 -7.80 8.61
CA PHE A 87 2.08 -7.02 9.77
C PHE A 87 1.87 -5.54 9.45
N HIS A 88 1.21 -4.82 10.35
CA HIS A 88 0.97 -3.39 10.20
C HIS A 88 1.79 -2.62 11.23
N ILE A 89 2.58 -1.67 10.76
CA ILE A 89 3.39 -0.78 11.61
C ILE A 89 2.59 0.50 11.83
N ILE A 90 2.38 0.83 13.11
CA ILE A 90 1.63 2.00 13.56
C ILE A 90 2.59 2.93 14.31
N HIS A 91 2.59 4.22 13.95
CA HIS A 91 3.50 5.23 14.49
C HIS A 91 2.82 6.24 15.44
N ASN A 92 1.49 6.27 15.47
CA ASN A 92 0.70 7.30 16.15
C ASN A 92 0.50 7.08 17.67
N LEU A 93 1.44 6.39 18.33
CA LEU A 93 1.43 6.27 19.80
C LEU A 93 1.84 7.57 20.49
N ASP A 94 2.55 8.47 19.80
CA ASP A 94 2.84 9.83 20.25
C ASP A 94 1.70 10.78 19.82
N PRO A 95 1.05 11.51 20.74
CA PRO A 95 0.04 12.51 20.42
C PRO A 95 0.53 13.63 19.49
N ASN A 96 1.84 13.84 19.38
CA ASN A 96 2.45 14.85 18.52
C ASN A 96 2.84 14.31 17.14
N TYR A 97 2.56 13.02 16.85
CA TYR A 97 2.89 12.44 15.56
C TYR A 97 1.98 12.99 14.46
N GLU A 98 2.57 13.64 13.45
CA GLU A 98 1.82 14.27 12.36
C GLU A 98 1.51 13.35 11.18
N GLY A 99 2.11 12.14 11.12
CA GLY A 99 1.82 11.17 10.06
C GLY A 99 2.22 11.61 8.65
N LYS A 100 3.19 12.52 8.54
CA LYS A 100 3.69 13.10 7.28
C LYS A 100 5.16 13.47 7.36
#